data_AF-A0ABD2KBJ8-F1
#
_entry.id   AF-A0ABD2KBJ8-F1
#
_cell.length_a   1.000
_cell.length_b   1.000
_cell.length_c   1.000
_cell.angle_alpha   90.00
_cell.angle_beta   90.00
_cell.angle_gamma   90.00
#
_symmetry.space_group_name_H-M   'P 1'
#
loop_
_entity.id
_entity.type
_entity.pdbx_description
1 polymer ?
#
loop_
_entity_poly.entity_id
_entity_poly.type
_entity_poly.pdbx_seq_one_letter_code
_entity_poly.pdbx_strand_id
1 'polypeptide(L)'
;MVFPVLPLILFGAISSHYSDPNKAFQDFKTSFFLIMAIYFSAVTGILTGTNMSGNLANPQKSMPWGTIAAKLTTTIIYLSMAFVFCATIKPELNREKTGISLDGRMVVAQLAWPTEWVVLIGSFLSTFGAALHICIQNKRVVSLLQSIAKDNVISVLKRFAKVTKSNEPFLGLLFTTFIAELGILMGEMDTIAAVHACLVLSDVLRLR
;
A
#
# COMPACT_ATOMS: atom_id res chain seq x y z
N MET A 1 -13.40 -5.51 -12.41
CA MET A 1 -14.55 -6.42 -12.57
C MET A 1 -14.04 -7.61 -13.35
N VAL A 2 -13.75 -8.77 -12.77
CA VAL A 2 -14.58 -9.68 -11.97
C VAL A 2 -13.59 -10.52 -11.12
N PHE A 3 -13.84 -10.63 -9.80
CA PHE A 3 -12.98 -11.25 -8.76
C PHE A 3 -11.63 -10.54 -8.48
N PRO A 4 -11.50 -9.84 -7.34
CA PRO A 4 -11.26 -10.50 -6.05
C PRO A 4 -11.92 -9.80 -4.84
N VAL A 5 -13.18 -9.35 -4.97
CA VAL A 5 -13.88 -8.69 -3.85
C VAL A 5 -14.53 -9.73 -2.91
N LEU A 6 -14.82 -10.93 -3.41
CA LEU A 6 -15.48 -11.98 -2.63
C LEU A 6 -14.60 -12.58 -1.51
N PRO A 7 -13.28 -12.79 -1.68
CA PRO A 7 -12.41 -13.16 -0.57
C PRO A 7 -12.27 -12.04 0.46
N LEU A 8 -12.26 -10.77 0.04
CA LEU A 8 -12.13 -9.62 0.95
C LEU A 8 -13.37 -9.44 1.85
N ILE A 9 -14.56 -9.70 1.32
CA ILE A 9 -15.82 -9.64 2.07
C ILE A 9 -15.96 -10.85 3.02
N LEU A 10 -15.59 -12.05 2.58
CA LEU A 10 -15.61 -13.24 3.44
C LEU A 10 -14.53 -13.19 4.53
N PHE A 11 -13.32 -12.73 4.23
CA PHE A 11 -12.24 -12.60 5.22
C PHE A 11 -12.47 -11.41 6.18
N GLY A 12 -13.07 -10.32 5.70
CA GLY A 12 -13.55 -9.23 6.56
C GLY A 12 -14.63 -9.68 7.54
N ALA A 13 -15.53 -10.59 7.11
CA ALA A 13 -16.54 -11.18 7.98
C ALA A 13 -15.97 -12.22 8.97
N ILE A 14 -14.90 -12.94 8.62
CA ILE A 14 -14.24 -13.93 9.49
C ILE A 14 -13.27 -13.27 10.48
N SER A 15 -12.57 -12.19 10.08
CA SER A 15 -11.64 -11.46 10.96
C SER A 15 -12.34 -10.73 12.11
N SER A 16 -13.61 -10.33 11.92
CA SER A 16 -14.46 -9.81 13.01
C SER A 16 -14.63 -10.81 14.16
N HIS A 17 -14.46 -12.12 13.90
CA HIS A 17 -14.67 -13.18 14.88
C HIS A 17 -13.39 -13.71 15.56
N TYR A 18 -12.21 -13.19 15.20
CA TYR A 18 -10.92 -13.59 15.78
C TYR A 18 -10.12 -12.37 16.29
N SER A 19 -10.73 -11.60 17.19
CA SER A 19 -10.00 -10.58 17.95
C SER A 19 -9.47 -11.20 19.24
N ASP A 20 -8.26 -11.76 19.20
CA ASP A 20 -7.52 -12.10 20.42
C ASP A 20 -7.33 -10.82 21.25
N PRO A 21 -7.84 -10.74 22.50
CA PRO A 21 -7.75 -9.53 23.33
C PRO A 21 -6.29 -9.13 23.65
N ASN A 22 -5.34 -10.05 23.47
CA ASN A 22 -3.91 -9.83 23.69
C ASN A 22 -3.22 -9.06 22.53
N LYS A 23 -3.85 -8.94 21.34
CA LYS A 23 -3.29 -8.17 20.20
C LYS A 23 -3.80 -6.72 20.12
N ALA A 24 -4.72 -6.34 21.01
CA ALA A 24 -5.35 -5.00 21.03
C ALA A 24 -4.40 -3.90 21.52
N PHE A 25 -3.52 -4.27 22.46
CA PHE A 25 -2.46 -3.41 22.97
C PHE A 25 -1.16 -3.68 22.21
N GLN A 26 -0.47 -2.62 21.79
CA GLN A 26 0.91 -2.75 21.32
C GLN A 26 1.77 -3.29 22.48
N ASP A 27 2.07 -4.60 22.46
CA ASP A 27 3.05 -5.17 23.36
C ASP A 27 4.38 -4.41 23.22
N PHE A 28 5.06 -4.17 24.34
CA PHE A 28 6.39 -3.51 24.43
C PHE A 28 7.49 -4.14 23.54
N LYS A 29 7.18 -5.20 22.78
CA LYS A 29 8.01 -5.81 21.73
C LYS A 29 8.00 -5.08 20.39
N THR A 30 7.18 -4.06 20.19
CA THR A 30 7.26 -3.22 18.99
C THR A 30 8.60 -2.48 18.99
N SER A 31 9.60 -3.12 18.40
CA SER A 31 10.95 -2.59 18.32
C SER A 31 10.94 -1.30 17.50
N PHE A 32 11.77 -0.32 17.85
CA PHE A 32 11.95 0.91 17.08
C PHE A 32 12.08 0.65 15.57
N PHE A 33 12.78 -0.45 15.21
CA PHE A 33 12.94 -0.90 13.83
C PHE A 33 11.65 -1.36 13.15
N LEU A 34 10.68 -1.94 13.87
CA LEU A 34 9.39 -2.34 13.32
C LEU A 34 8.52 -1.13 12.98
N ILE A 35 8.43 -0.14 13.89
CA ILE A 35 7.72 1.12 13.63
C ILE A 35 8.38 1.86 12.47
N MET A 36 9.72 1.90 12.44
CA MET A 36 10.47 2.47 11.33
C MET A 36 10.17 1.76 10.00
N ALA A 37 10.10 0.42 9.98
CA ALA A 37 9.78 -0.33 8.77
C ALA A 37 8.36 -0.05 8.26
N ILE A 38 7.37 0.00 9.16
CA ILE A 38 5.98 0.35 8.80
C ILE A 38 5.90 1.79 8.28
N TYR A 39 6.56 2.73 8.95
CA TYR A 39 6.62 4.13 8.51
C TYR A 39 7.34 4.27 7.16
N PHE A 40 8.44 3.53 6.95
CA PHE A 40 9.14 3.51 5.68
C PHE A 40 8.21 3.04 4.56
N SER A 41 7.45 1.96 4.78
CA SER A 41 6.45 1.49 3.81
C SER A 41 5.35 2.52 3.49
N ALA A 42 5.05 3.46 4.38
CA ALA A 42 4.10 4.54 4.10
C ALA A 42 4.73 5.66 3.25
N VAL A 43 6.03 5.84 3.37
CA VAL A 43 6.80 6.90 2.72
C VAL A 43 7.37 6.44 1.36
N THR A 44 7.42 5.13 1.12
CA THR A 44 7.82 4.53 -0.15
C THR A 44 6.76 4.81 -1.22
N GLY A 45 7.01 5.83 -2.05
CA GLY A 45 6.14 6.19 -3.17
C GLY A 45 6.80 7.04 -4.26
N ILE A 46 8.09 7.37 -4.10
CA ILE A 46 8.86 8.24 -5.00
C ILE A 46 8.89 7.69 -6.43
N LEU A 47 8.94 6.37 -6.57
CA LEU A 47 9.06 5.70 -7.87
C LEU A 47 7.74 5.65 -8.66
N THR A 48 6.60 5.98 -8.07
CA THR A 48 5.30 5.95 -8.77
C THR A 48 5.24 6.98 -9.90
N GLY A 49 5.95 8.11 -9.76
CA GLY A 49 6.00 9.18 -10.76
C GLY A 49 6.78 8.83 -12.02
N THR A 50 7.78 7.93 -11.94
CA THR A 50 8.62 7.58 -13.11
C THR A 50 7.84 6.77 -14.14
N ASN A 51 6.80 6.04 -13.71
CA ASN A 51 6.00 5.19 -14.59
C ASN A 51 5.13 5.98 -15.60
N MET A 52 5.09 7.32 -15.48
CA MET A 52 4.41 8.22 -16.44
C MET A 52 5.38 9.20 -17.11
N SER A 53 6.69 9.03 -16.93
CA SER A 53 7.72 9.90 -17.51
C SER A 53 7.65 10.00 -19.04
N GLY A 54 7.22 8.94 -19.73
CA GLY A 54 7.05 8.92 -21.19
C GLY A 54 5.91 9.79 -21.72
N ASN A 55 5.00 10.27 -20.85
CA ASN A 55 3.87 11.14 -21.23
C ASN A 55 4.07 12.60 -20.75
N LEU A 56 5.27 12.95 -20.28
CA LEU A 56 5.62 14.30 -19.84
C LEU A 56 6.25 15.08 -20.99
N ALA A 57 5.85 16.35 -21.14
CA ALA A 57 6.44 17.25 -22.13
C ALA A 57 7.96 17.44 -21.94
N ASN A 58 8.45 17.47 -20.69
CA ASN A 58 9.87 17.60 -20.33
C ASN A 58 10.22 16.76 -19.08
N PRO A 59 10.48 15.44 -19.22
CA PRO A 59 10.67 14.55 -18.08
C PRO A 59 11.91 14.90 -17.22
N GLN A 60 13.00 15.35 -17.85
CA GLN A 60 14.25 15.67 -17.14
C GLN A 60 14.10 16.81 -16.12
N LYS A 61 13.21 17.79 -16.36
CA LYS A 61 12.97 18.90 -15.43
C LYS A 61 11.78 18.64 -14.50
N SER A 62 10.71 18.03 -15.01
CA SER A 62 9.47 17.84 -14.25
C SER A 62 9.56 16.70 -13.22
N MET A 63 10.38 15.68 -13.46
CA MET A 63 10.55 14.56 -12.52
C MET A 63 11.21 14.97 -11.19
N PRO A 64 12.37 15.69 -11.18
CA PRO A 64 13.00 16.10 -9.93
C PRO A 64 12.13 17.08 -9.14
N TRP A 65 11.59 18.10 -9.81
CA TRP A 65 10.75 19.13 -9.17
C TRP A 65 9.45 18.55 -8.60
N GLY A 66 8.78 17.66 -9.34
CA GLY A 66 7.58 17.00 -8.86
C GLY A 66 7.85 16.12 -7.64
N THR A 67 8.95 15.36 -7.65
CA THR A 67 9.34 14.49 -6.53
C THR A 67 9.66 15.28 -5.27
N ILE A 68 10.45 16.35 -5.38
CA ILE A 68 10.82 17.19 -4.23
C ILE A 68 9.57 17.88 -3.65
N ALA A 69 8.72 18.45 -4.50
CA ALA A 69 7.49 19.10 -4.06
C ALA A 69 6.56 18.11 -3.34
N ALA A 70 6.29 16.94 -3.94
CA ALA A 70 5.45 15.91 -3.33
C ALA A 70 6.02 15.42 -1.99
N LYS A 71 7.35 15.26 -1.90
CA LYS A 71 8.02 14.82 -0.68
C LYS A 71 7.94 15.85 0.44
N LEU A 72 8.09 17.13 0.12
CA LEU A 72 7.95 18.21 1.09
C LEU A 72 6.50 18.31 1.59
N THR A 73 5.51 18.29 0.70
CA THR A 73 4.10 18.36 1.08
C THR A 73 3.69 17.21 1.99
N THR A 74 4.05 15.97 1.64
CA THR A 74 3.73 14.79 2.49
C THR A 74 4.41 14.85 3.85
N THR A 75 5.66 15.29 3.92
CA THR A 75 6.38 15.45 5.18
C THR A 75 5.71 16.48 6.07
N ILE A 76 5.28 17.62 5.52
CA ILE A 76 4.56 18.66 6.27
C ILE A 76 3.23 18.13 6.81
N ILE A 77 2.46 17.40 6.00
CA ILE A 77 1.17 16.80 6.40
C ILE A 77 1.36 15.76 7.51
N TYR A 78 2.39 14.91 7.42
CA TYR A 78 2.65 13.92 8.47
C TYR A 78 3.07 14.57 9.78
N LEU A 79 3.91 15.60 9.74
CA LEU A 79 4.32 16.33 10.94
C LEU A 79 3.15 17.10 11.58
N SER A 80 2.30 17.74 10.78
CA SER A 80 1.12 18.44 11.31
C SER A 80 0.12 17.48 11.94
N MET A 81 -0.13 16.32 11.31
CA MET A 81 -0.99 15.28 11.90
C MET A 81 -0.42 14.71 13.20
N ALA A 82 0.89 14.43 13.23
CA ALA A 82 1.55 13.95 14.44
C ALA A 82 1.43 14.97 15.60
N PHE A 83 1.58 16.26 15.30
CA PHE A 83 1.41 17.32 16.29
C PHE A 83 -0.03 17.40 16.81
N VAL A 84 -1.02 17.34 15.93
CA VAL A 84 -2.44 17.37 16.30
C VAL A 84 -2.82 16.16 17.15
N PHE A 85 -2.37 14.95 16.79
CA PHE A 85 -2.64 13.75 17.58
C PHE A 85 -1.99 13.79 18.96
N CYS A 86 -0.75 14.31 19.05
CA CYS A 86 -0.08 14.51 20.33
C CYS A 86 -0.81 15.52 21.23
N ALA A 87 -1.34 16.59 20.65
CA ALA A 87 -2.03 17.65 21.39
C ALA A 87 -3.45 17.28 21.84
N THR A 88 -4.13 16.37 21.12
CA THR A 88 -5.57 16.10 21.31
C THR A 88 -5.90 14.74 21.89
N ILE A 89 -5.04 13.72 21.70
CA ILE A 89 -5.33 12.33 22.07
C ILE A 89 -4.57 11.96 23.34
N LYS A 90 -5.27 11.35 24.30
CA LYS A 90 -4.62 10.80 25.51
C LYS A 90 -3.64 9.67 25.13
N PRO A 91 -2.48 9.55 25.81
CA PRO A 91 -1.47 8.57 25.45
C PRO A 91 -1.94 7.11 25.56
N GLU A 92 -2.95 6.84 26.39
CA GLU A 92 -3.60 5.53 26.53
C GLU A 92 -4.36 5.12 25.26
N LEU A 93 -5.17 6.03 24.69
CA LEU A 93 -5.90 5.78 23.44
C LEU A 93 -4.96 5.67 22.24
N ASN A 94 -3.86 6.43 22.21
CA ASN A 94 -2.94 6.44 21.07
C ASN A 94 -2.09 5.15 20.96
N ARG A 95 -2.01 4.34 22.03
CA ARG A 95 -1.28 3.06 22.04
C ARG A 95 -2.13 1.88 21.57
N GLU A 96 -3.42 2.10 21.39
CA GLU A 96 -4.38 1.06 21.12
C GLU A 96 -4.65 0.95 19.62
N LYS A 97 -4.53 -0.26 19.07
CA LYS A 97 -4.66 -0.49 17.62
C LYS A 97 -6.11 -0.73 17.19
N THR A 98 -6.89 -1.39 18.03
CA THR A 98 -8.22 -1.93 17.68
C THR A 98 -9.40 -1.13 18.22
N GLY A 99 -9.16 -0.14 19.07
CA GLY A 99 -10.22 0.73 19.59
C GLY A 99 -11.24 0.01 20.49
N ILE A 100 -10.87 -1.09 21.15
CA ILE A 100 -11.64 -1.72 22.23
C ILE A 100 -12.08 -0.73 23.32
N SER A 101 -11.27 0.28 23.64
CA SER A 101 -11.64 1.32 24.61
C SER A 101 -12.67 2.33 24.07
N LEU A 102 -12.91 2.31 22.76
CA LEU A 102 -13.86 3.16 22.03
C LEU A 102 -14.96 2.33 21.35
N ASP A 103 -15.30 1.14 21.89
CA ASP A 103 -16.36 0.28 21.33
C ASP A 103 -16.07 -0.17 19.89
N GLY A 104 -14.80 -0.45 19.58
CA GLY A 104 -14.33 -0.87 18.26
C GLY A 104 -14.21 0.26 17.23
N ARG A 105 -14.31 1.53 17.65
CA ARG A 105 -14.20 2.68 16.74
C ARG A 105 -12.76 3.12 16.54
N MET A 106 -12.46 3.64 15.35
CA MET A 106 -11.14 4.19 15.03
C MET A 106 -10.89 5.48 15.80
N VAL A 107 -9.77 5.56 16.54
CA VAL A 107 -9.34 6.75 17.30
C VAL A 107 -9.32 8.00 16.40
N VAL A 108 -8.85 7.85 15.16
CA VAL A 108 -8.77 8.94 14.18
C VAL A 108 -10.15 9.42 13.72
N ALA A 109 -11.16 8.54 13.69
CA ALA A 109 -12.51 8.91 13.29
C ALA A 109 -13.23 9.76 14.35
N GLN A 110 -12.91 9.56 15.64
CA GLN A 110 -13.44 10.39 16.73
C GLN A 110 -12.95 11.84 16.68
N LEU A 111 -11.77 12.07 16.09
CA LEU A 111 -11.21 13.41 15.93
C LEU A 111 -11.77 14.16 14.69
N ALA A 112 -12.58 13.48 13.87
CA ALA A 112 -13.07 14.03 12.61
C ALA A 112 -14.28 14.94 12.81
N TRP A 113 -14.23 16.14 12.22
CA TRP A 113 -15.36 17.07 12.10
C TRP A 113 -15.80 17.12 10.62
N PRO A 114 -17.10 17.03 10.25
CA PRO A 114 -18.32 17.13 11.07
C PRO A 114 -18.85 15.80 11.63
N THR A 115 -18.49 14.65 11.05
CA THR A 115 -18.95 13.32 11.52
C THR A 115 -17.87 12.26 11.32
N GLU A 116 -17.88 11.24 12.18
CA GLU A 116 -16.94 10.09 12.17
C GLU A 116 -16.93 9.33 10.82
N TRP A 117 -18.08 9.30 10.15
CA TRP A 117 -18.28 8.62 8.87
C TRP A 117 -17.41 9.17 7.74
N VAL A 118 -16.99 10.43 7.83
CA VAL A 118 -16.12 11.05 6.81
C VAL A 118 -14.78 10.32 6.72
N VAL A 119 -14.19 9.96 7.87
CA VAL A 119 -12.91 9.23 7.89
C VAL A 119 -13.09 7.78 7.48
N LEU A 120 -14.19 7.14 7.87
CA LEU A 120 -14.49 5.75 7.48
C LEU A 120 -14.67 5.62 5.96
N ILE A 121 -15.55 6.43 5.37
CA ILE A 121 -15.82 6.41 3.93
C ILE A 121 -14.58 6.90 3.16
N GLY A 122 -13.91 7.94 3.66
CA GLY A 122 -12.71 8.50 3.04
C GLY A 122 -11.54 7.50 3.00
N SER A 123 -11.28 6.79 4.10
CA SER A 123 -10.25 5.74 4.13
C SER A 123 -10.60 4.58 3.22
N PHE A 124 -11.85 4.11 3.23
CA PHE A 124 -12.31 3.06 2.32
C PHE A 124 -12.14 3.45 0.85
N LEU A 125 -12.60 4.65 0.47
CA LEU A 125 -12.50 5.13 -0.91
C LEU A 125 -11.03 5.36 -1.33
N SER A 126 -10.19 5.86 -0.42
CA SER A 126 -8.75 6.03 -0.65
C SER A 126 -8.06 4.70 -0.89
N THR A 127 -8.30 3.70 -0.03
CA THR A 127 -7.75 2.34 -0.20
C THR A 127 -8.26 1.69 -1.48
N PHE A 128 -9.54 1.86 -1.81
CA PHE A 128 -10.11 1.34 -3.06
C PHE A 128 -9.50 2.01 -4.29
N GLY A 129 -9.32 3.34 -4.27
CA GLY A 129 -8.64 4.08 -5.32
C GLY A 129 -7.18 3.67 -5.50
N ALA A 130 -6.45 3.46 -4.41
CA ALA A 130 -5.08 2.94 -4.44
C ALA A 130 -5.01 1.52 -5.02
N ALA A 131 -5.95 0.64 -4.64
CA ALA A 131 -6.04 -0.71 -5.19
C ALA A 131 -6.32 -0.70 -6.71
N LEU A 132 -7.22 0.16 -7.18
CA LEU A 132 -7.48 0.34 -8.61
C LEU A 132 -6.27 0.89 -9.36
N HIS A 133 -5.59 1.89 -8.78
CA HIS A 133 -4.38 2.45 -9.35
C HIS A 133 -3.32 1.36 -9.54
N ILE A 134 -3.05 0.55 -8.52
CA ILE A 134 -2.11 -0.58 -8.60
C ILE A 134 -2.54 -1.59 -9.67
N CYS A 135 -3.83 -1.94 -9.77
CA CYS A 135 -4.32 -2.83 -10.83
C CYS A 135 -4.03 -2.30 -12.25
N ILE A 136 -4.21 -0.99 -12.47
CA ILE A 136 -3.94 -0.36 -13.77
C ILE A 136 -2.43 -0.31 -14.05
N GLN A 137 -1.62 0.03 -13.05
CA GLN A 137 -0.16 0.05 -13.19
C GLN A 137 0.42 -1.35 -13.42
N ASN A 138 -0.13 -2.39 -12.78
CA ASN A 138 0.27 -3.78 -12.95
C ASN A 138 0.16 -4.21 -14.42
N LYS A 139 -0.87 -3.76 -15.15
CA LYS A 139 -0.98 -4.03 -16.60
C LYS A 139 0.24 -3.51 -17.38
N ARG A 140 0.76 -2.32 -17.03
CA ARG A 140 1.94 -1.73 -17.67
C ARG A 140 3.23 -2.47 -17.32
N VAL A 141 3.40 -2.83 -16.05
CA VAL A 141 4.57 -3.60 -15.59
C VAL A 141 4.62 -4.96 -16.28
N VAL A 142 3.48 -5.62 -16.46
CA VAL A 142 3.45 -6.89 -17.19
C VAL A 142 3.76 -6.69 -18.69
N SER A 143 3.35 -5.57 -19.30
CA SER A 143 3.79 -5.23 -20.66
C SER A 143 5.30 -4.98 -20.75
N LEU A 144 5.93 -4.38 -19.73
CA LEU A 144 7.39 -4.28 -19.66
C LEU A 144 8.05 -5.65 -19.56
N LEU A 145 7.48 -6.55 -18.74
CA LEU A 145 7.92 -7.92 -18.64
C LEU A 145 7.79 -8.67 -19.99
N GLN A 146 6.78 -8.35 -20.80
CA GLN A 146 6.66 -8.87 -22.16
C GLN A 146 7.73 -8.32 -23.10
N SER A 147 8.10 -7.04 -22.99
CA SER A 147 9.23 -6.48 -23.74
C SER A 147 10.54 -7.20 -23.37
N ILE A 148 10.80 -7.41 -22.08
CA ILE A 148 11.98 -8.15 -21.58
C ILE A 148 11.93 -9.63 -22.01
N ALA A 149 10.74 -10.24 -22.07
CA ALA A 149 10.58 -11.61 -22.55
C ALA A 149 10.79 -11.75 -24.08
N LYS A 150 10.50 -10.70 -24.86
CA LYS A 150 10.87 -10.63 -26.29
C LYS A 150 12.39 -10.56 -26.47
N ASP A 151 13.08 -9.94 -25.52
CA ASP A 151 14.55 -9.86 -25.50
C ASP A 151 15.22 -11.20 -25.13
N ASN A 152 14.45 -12.29 -24.94
CA ASN A 152 14.92 -13.67 -24.68
C ASN A 152 15.95 -13.83 -23.53
N VAL A 153 16.01 -12.89 -22.59
CA VAL A 153 16.96 -12.93 -21.46
C VAL A 153 16.66 -14.07 -20.47
N ILE A 154 15.39 -14.51 -20.35
CA ILE A 154 14.96 -15.57 -19.42
C ILE A 154 13.98 -16.52 -20.13
N SER A 155 14.44 -17.75 -20.44
CA SER A 155 13.66 -18.76 -21.20
C SER A 155 12.37 -19.23 -20.49
N VAL A 156 12.35 -19.18 -19.15
CA VAL A 156 11.22 -19.62 -18.30
C VAL A 156 9.98 -18.69 -18.42
N LEU A 157 10.16 -17.44 -18.89
CA LEU A 157 9.09 -16.45 -18.98
C LEU A 157 8.32 -16.44 -20.33
N LYS A 158 8.71 -17.28 -21.31
CA LYS A 158 8.06 -17.35 -22.63
C LYS A 158 6.56 -17.64 -22.58
N ARG A 159 6.06 -18.30 -21.52
CA ARG A 159 4.62 -18.57 -21.33
C ARG A 159 3.81 -17.30 -21.01
N PHE A 160 4.43 -16.28 -20.43
CA PHE A 160 3.81 -14.98 -20.14
C PHE A 160 3.81 -14.01 -21.34
N ALA A 161 4.52 -14.35 -22.42
CA ALA A 161 4.55 -13.59 -23.67
C ALA A 161 3.33 -13.83 -24.57
N LYS A 162 2.40 -14.73 -24.18
CA LYS A 162 1.20 -15.01 -24.98
C LYS A 162 0.20 -13.87 -24.85
N VAL A 163 0.19 -12.99 -25.84
CA VAL A 163 -0.68 -11.81 -25.89
C VAL A 163 -2.06 -12.20 -26.42
N THR A 164 -3.12 -11.67 -25.81
CA THR A 164 -4.51 -11.83 -26.31
C THR A 164 -4.73 -10.95 -27.55
N LYS A 165 -5.77 -11.21 -28.36
CA LYS A 165 -6.18 -10.43 -29.55
C LYS A 165 -6.23 -8.89 -29.34
N SER A 166 -6.32 -8.42 -28.10
CA SER A 166 -6.37 -7.00 -27.71
C SER A 166 -5.02 -6.41 -27.25
N ASN A 167 -3.89 -7.07 -27.52
CA ASN A 167 -2.56 -6.68 -27.06
C ASN A 167 -2.38 -6.57 -25.51
N GLU A 168 -3.30 -7.14 -24.73
CA GLU A 168 -3.23 -7.13 -23.26
C GLU A 168 -2.58 -8.41 -22.69
N PRO A 169 -1.68 -8.27 -21.69
CA PRO A 169 -1.02 -9.39 -21.05
C PRO A 169 -1.87 -10.01 -19.92
N PHE A 170 -2.96 -10.68 -20.31
CA PHE A 170 -3.95 -11.22 -19.36
C PHE A 170 -3.36 -12.23 -18.36
N LEU A 171 -2.47 -13.12 -18.81
CA LEU A 171 -1.91 -14.18 -17.96
C LEU A 171 -1.00 -13.62 -16.84
N GLY A 172 -0.24 -12.56 -17.12
CA GLY A 172 0.61 -11.93 -16.11
C GLY A 172 -0.20 -11.11 -15.10
N LEU A 173 -1.31 -10.51 -15.52
CA LEU A 173 -2.26 -9.88 -14.59
C LEU A 173 -2.88 -10.92 -13.64
N LEU A 174 -3.25 -12.09 -14.16
CA LEU A 174 -3.80 -13.18 -13.33
C LEU A 174 -2.76 -13.68 -12.31
N PHE A 175 -1.50 -13.83 -12.72
CA PHE A 175 -0.42 -14.27 -11.84
C PHE A 175 -0.12 -13.28 -10.72
N THR A 176 -0.03 -11.98 -11.03
CA THR A 176 0.14 -10.93 -10.01
C THR A 176 -1.04 -10.85 -9.05
N THR A 177 -2.25 -11.08 -9.54
CA THR A 177 -3.47 -11.16 -8.69
C THR A 177 -3.41 -12.35 -7.74
N PHE A 178 -2.95 -13.51 -8.21
CA PHE A 178 -2.78 -14.71 -7.36
C PHE A 178 -1.74 -14.50 -6.25
N ILE A 179 -0.61 -13.86 -6.55
CA ILE A 179 0.39 -13.50 -5.53
C ILE A 179 -0.19 -12.53 -4.49
N ALA A 180 -0.96 -11.53 -4.95
CA ALA A 180 -1.61 -10.58 -4.04
C ALA A 180 -2.62 -11.28 -3.12
N GLU A 181 -3.37 -12.25 -3.63
CA GLU A 181 -4.31 -13.04 -2.84
C GLU A 181 -3.62 -13.88 -1.76
N LEU A 182 -2.47 -14.49 -2.08
CA LEU A 182 -1.63 -15.18 -1.08
C LEU A 182 -1.14 -14.22 0.02
N GLY A 183 -0.79 -12.98 -0.34
CA GLY A 183 -0.40 -11.96 0.64
C GLY A 183 -1.55 -11.54 1.56
N ILE A 184 -2.76 -11.41 1.04
CA ILE A 184 -3.96 -11.06 1.85
C ILE A 184 -4.30 -12.19 2.83
N LEU A 185 -4.13 -13.46 2.43
CA LEU A 185 -4.39 -14.63 3.29
C LEU A 185 -3.49 -14.68 4.53
N MET A 186 -2.32 -14.02 4.52
CA MET A 186 -1.45 -13.95 5.70
C MET A 186 -2.04 -13.08 6.83
N GLY A 187 -3.01 -12.20 6.53
CA GLY A 187 -3.84 -11.50 7.54
C GLY A 187 -3.12 -10.48 8.43
N GLU A 188 -1.79 -10.44 8.49
CA GLU A 188 -1.01 -9.54 9.36
C GLU A 188 -0.38 -8.37 8.58
N MET A 189 -1.07 -7.23 8.59
CA MET A 189 -0.64 -6.00 7.87
C MET A 189 0.77 -5.52 8.27
N ASP A 190 1.16 -5.66 9.54
CA ASP A 190 2.44 -5.16 10.05
C ASP A 190 3.63 -5.94 9.44
N THR A 191 3.44 -7.24 9.20
CA THR A 191 4.45 -8.09 8.55
C THR A 191 4.55 -7.78 7.06
N ILE A 192 3.43 -7.57 6.38
CA ILE A 192 3.37 -7.23 4.96
C ILE A 192 4.06 -5.89 4.72
N ALA A 193 3.82 -4.89 5.57
CA ALA A 193 4.48 -3.59 5.50
C ALA A 193 6.00 -3.72 5.70
N ALA A 194 6.46 -4.53 6.64
CA ALA A 194 7.89 -4.75 6.88
C ALA A 194 8.58 -5.46 5.69
N VAL A 195 7.92 -6.45 5.07
CA VAL A 195 8.43 -7.13 3.86
C VAL A 195 8.52 -6.15 2.69
N HIS A 196 7.47 -5.32 2.49
CA HIS A 196 7.47 -4.29 1.46
C HIS A 196 8.64 -3.30 1.66
N ALA A 197 8.83 -2.81 2.89
CA ALA A 197 9.93 -1.93 3.23
C ALA A 197 11.30 -2.56 2.93
N CYS A 198 11.50 -3.84 3.26
CA CYS A 198 12.74 -4.57 3.00
C CYS A 198 13.02 -4.67 1.49
N LEU A 199 12.00 -5.00 0.69
CA LEU A 199 12.13 -5.11 -0.77
C LEU A 199 12.54 -3.76 -1.38
N VAL A 200 11.83 -2.68 -1.03
CA VAL A 200 12.14 -1.34 -1.56
C VAL A 200 13.54 -0.88 -1.13
N LEU A 201 13.92 -1.15 0.12
CA LEU A 201 15.27 -0.82 0.59
C LEU A 201 16.34 -1.58 -0.18
N SER A 202 16.10 -2.85 -0.50
CA SER A 202 17.03 -3.67 -1.29
C SER A 202 17.22 -3.12 -2.71
N ASP A 203 16.15 -2.61 -3.33
CA ASP A 203 16.21 -1.98 -4.65
C ASP A 203 17.00 -0.65 -4.60
N VAL A 204 16.76 0.18 -3.57
CA VAL A 204 17.48 1.44 -3.38
C VAL A 204 18.99 1.18 -3.15
N LEU A 205 19.34 0.15 -2.39
CA LEU A 205 20.74 -0.22 -2.14
C LEU A 205 21.45 -0.77 -3.39
N ARG A 206 20.71 -1.43 -4.28
CA ARG A 206 21.25 -1.94 -5.56
C ARG A 206 21.46 -0.85 -6.61
N LEU A 207 20.86 0.31 -6.45
CA LEU A 207 20.99 1.47 -7.35
C LEU A 207 22.20 2.36 -7.01
N ARG A 208 23.11 1.88 -6.15
CA ARG A 208 24.35 2.56 -5.76
C ARG A 208 25.57 1.98 -6.45
#